data_AF-A0A7K2D9V0-F1
#
_entry.id   AF-A0A7K2D9V0-F1
#
_cell.length_a   1.000
_cell.length_b   1.000
_cell.length_c   1.000
_cell.angle_alpha   90.00
_cell.angle_beta   90.00
_cell.angle_gamma   90.00
#
_symmetry.space_group_name_H-M   'P 1'
#
loop_
_entity.id
_entity.type
_entity.pdbx_description
1 polymer ?
#
loop_
_entity_poly.entity_id
_entity_poly.type
_entity_poly.pdbx_seq_one_letter_code
_entity_poly.pdbx_strand_id
1 'polypeptide(L)' 'MSETGGAALPEGQGMDEASDSLPPDSEADRQTAQLQGIERDLDTVDAALAALDSDDLEGAEARATELEESAG' A
#
# COMPACT_ATOMS: atom_id res chain seq x y z
N MET A 1 -38.98 5.95 -45.58
CA MET A 1 -37.90 5.31 -44.81
C MET A 1 -36.98 6.43 -44.38
N SER A 2 -36.97 6.76 -43.10
CA SER A 2 -36.10 7.77 -42.49
C SER A 2 -34.67 7.25 -42.51
N GLU A 3 -33.68 8.09 -42.79
CA GLU A 3 -32.51 8.22 -41.91
C GLU A 3 -31.79 9.55 -42.18
N THR A 4 -31.78 10.38 -41.14
CA THR A 4 -31.06 11.64 -41.02
C THR A 4 -29.77 11.43 -40.27
N GLY A 5 -28.72 12.15 -40.67
CA GLY A 5 -27.59 12.53 -39.80
C GLY A 5 -26.47 11.49 -39.74
N GLY A 6 -25.20 11.86 -39.64
CA GLY A 6 -24.61 13.16 -39.40
C GLY A 6 -23.17 12.95 -38.92
N ALA A 7 -22.35 13.98 -39.16
CA ALA A 7 -21.09 14.29 -38.49
C ALA A 7 -19.89 13.33 -38.66
N ALA A 8 -18.84 13.90 -39.23
CA ALA A 8 -17.47 13.41 -39.16
C ALA A 8 -17.06 13.12 -37.71
N LEU A 9 -16.38 11.99 -37.50
CA LEU A 9 -15.78 11.64 -36.23
C LEU A 9 -14.75 12.73 -35.86
N PRO A 10 -14.90 13.43 -34.73
CA PRO A 10 -13.86 14.35 -34.29
C PRO A 10 -12.60 13.54 -33.99
N GLU A 11 -11.49 13.99 -34.56
CA GLU A 11 -10.14 13.64 -34.12
C GLU A 11 -10.10 13.86 -32.60
N GLY A 12 -10.09 12.75 -31.85
CA GLY A 12 -9.85 12.75 -30.41
C GLY A 12 -8.41 13.12 -30.12
N GLN A 13 -8.05 14.36 -30.44
CA GLN A 13 -7.02 15.12 -29.75
C GLN A 13 -7.53 15.32 -28.32
N GLY A 14 -6.97 14.59 -27.38
CA GLY A 14 -7.41 14.68 -25.99
C GLY A 14 -7.08 13.44 -25.16
N MET A 15 -5.86 12.93 -25.28
CA MET A 15 -5.21 12.37 -24.11
C MET A 15 -4.03 13.29 -23.86
N ASP A 16 -4.38 14.49 -23.38
CA ASP A 16 -3.45 15.27 -22.56
C ASP A 16 -3.04 14.32 -21.45
N GLU A 17 -1.80 13.82 -21.57
CA GLU A 17 -1.08 13.14 -20.53
C GLU A 17 -0.92 14.16 -19.39
N ALA A 18 -2.02 14.44 -18.69
CA ALA A 18 -1.97 14.57 -17.25
C ALA A 18 -1.41 13.24 -16.74
N SER A 19 -0.09 13.08 -16.91
CA SER A 19 0.78 12.67 -15.83
C SER A 19 0.41 13.58 -14.66
N ASP A 20 -0.73 13.26 -14.03
CA ASP A 20 -1.03 13.58 -12.66
C ASP A 20 0.11 12.91 -11.90
N SER A 21 1.25 13.59 -11.88
CA SER A 21 2.16 13.57 -10.75
C SER A 21 1.30 14.02 -9.58
N LEU A 22 0.59 13.05 -9.00
CA LEU A 22 -0.01 13.18 -7.70
C LEU A 22 1.09 13.76 -6.80
N PRO A 23 0.76 14.76 -5.97
CA PRO A 23 1.74 15.36 -5.08
C PRO A 23 2.50 14.24 -4.34
N PRO A 24 3.81 14.40 -4.04
CA PRO A 24 4.61 13.39 -3.34
C PRO A 24 4.10 13.01 -1.93
N ASP A 25 3.01 13.65 -1.48
CA ASP A 25 2.28 13.37 -0.24
C ASP A 25 0.85 12.86 -0.52
N SER A 26 0.68 12.14 -1.63
CA SER A 26 -0.63 11.66 -2.04
C SER A 26 -1.19 10.69 -0.98
N GLU A 27 -2.51 10.64 -0.85
CA GLU A 27 -3.16 9.68 0.04
C GLU A 27 -2.73 8.23 -0.25
N ALA A 28 -2.45 7.92 -1.53
CA ALA A 28 -1.94 6.63 -1.95
C ALA A 28 -0.53 6.33 -1.40
N ASP A 29 0.36 7.32 -1.34
CA ASP A 29 1.69 7.16 -0.76
C ASP A 29 1.61 6.93 0.76
N ARG A 30 0.71 7.65 1.45
CA ARG A 30 0.45 7.45 2.88
C ARG A 30 -0.14 6.06 3.18
N GLN A 31 -1.07 5.59 2.36
CA GLN A 31 -1.61 4.23 2.48
C GLN A 31 -0.55 3.17 2.20
N THR A 32 0.32 3.38 1.22
CA THR A 32 1.41 2.46 0.91
C THR A 32 2.40 2.37 2.06
N ALA A 33 2.79 3.50 2.66
CA ALA A 33 3.66 3.52 3.83
C ALA A 33 3.02 2.84 5.05
N GLN A 34 1.71 3.01 5.25
CA GLN A 34 0.98 2.31 6.31
C GLN A 34 0.96 0.79 6.09
N LEU A 35 0.71 0.33 4.86
CA LEU A 35 0.73 -1.09 4.53
C LEU A 35 2.12 -1.70 4.75
N GLN A 36 3.19 -1.00 4.35
CA GLN A 36 4.56 -1.45 4.61
C GLN A 36 4.88 -1.54 6.11
N GLY A 37 4.35 -0.62 6.91
CA GLY A 37 4.46 -0.68 8.38
C GLY A 37 3.78 -1.92 8.94
N ILE A 38 2.54 -2.19 8.51
CA ILE A 38 1.78 -3.37 8.93
C ILE A 38 2.48 -4.67 8.49
N GLU A 39 3.01 -4.73 7.26
CA GLU A 39 3.77 -5.90 6.78
C GLU A 39 4.97 -6.19 7.67
N ARG A 40 5.74 -5.17 8.06
CA ARG A 40 6.87 -5.30 8.98
C ARG A 40 6.42 -5.78 10.38
N ASP A 41 5.32 -5.24 10.88
CA ASP A 41 4.77 -5.64 12.18
C ASP A 41 4.35 -7.11 12.16
N LEU A 42 3.74 -7.57 11.07
CA LEU A 42 3.37 -8.99 10.88
C LEU A 42 4.60 -9.90 10.81
N ASP A 43 5.65 -9.52 10.08
CA ASP A 43 6.91 -10.27 10.06
C ASP A 43 7.53 -10.40 11.46
N THR A 44 7.39 -9.35 12.29
CA THR A 44 7.88 -9.34 13.67
C THR A 44 7.08 -10.28 14.56
N VAL A 45 5.75 -10.34 14.37
CA VAL A 45 4.87 -11.31 15.05
C VAL A 45 5.25 -12.74 14.67
N ASP A 46 5.46 -13.03 13.39
CA ASP A 46 5.86 -14.37 12.93
C ASP A 46 7.20 -14.80 13.55
N ALA A 47 8.16 -13.88 13.67
CA ALA A 47 9.43 -14.14 14.34
C ALA A 47 9.26 -14.42 15.85
N ALA A 48 8.35 -13.70 16.52
CA ALA A 48 8.05 -13.95 17.93
C ALA A 48 7.41 -15.33 18.14
N LEU A 49 6.47 -15.72 17.27
CA LEU A 49 5.84 -17.04 17.30
C LEU A 49 6.86 -18.17 17.05
N ALA A 50 7.78 -17.99 16.08
CA ALA A 50 8.83 -18.96 15.82
C ALA A 50 9.80 -19.14 17.01
N ALA A 51 10.07 -18.06 17.76
CA ALA A 51 10.85 -18.13 18.98
C ALA A 51 10.12 -18.92 20.08
N LEU A 52 8.81 -18.70 20.25
CA LEU A 52 7.97 -19.49 21.17
C LEU A 52 7.94 -20.98 20.80
N ASP A 53 7.81 -21.31 19.51
CA ASP A 53 7.86 -22.69 19.01
C ASP A 53 9.21 -23.37 19.29
N SER A 54 10.25 -22.57 19.52
CA SER A 54 11.61 -23.03 19.84
C SER A 54 11.94 -22.97 21.35
N ASP A 55 10.95 -22.69 22.20
CA ASP A 55 11.10 -22.42 23.65
C ASP A 55 12.05 -21.23 23.97
N ASP A 56 12.33 -20.35 23.00
CA ASP A 56 13.13 -19.14 23.16
C ASP A 56 12.26 -17.98 23.67
N LEU A 57 11.99 -18.00 24.98
CA LEU A 57 11.15 -16.98 25.63
C LEU A 57 11.79 -15.58 25.61
N GLU A 58 13.12 -15.49 25.79
CA GLU A 58 13.83 -14.21 25.76
C GLU A 58 13.80 -13.60 24.35
N GLY A 59 13.98 -14.42 23.31
CA GLY A 59 13.82 -13.99 21.92
C GLY A 59 12.40 -13.55 21.60
N ALA A 60 11.38 -14.28 22.07
CA ALA A 60 9.98 -13.91 21.89
C ALA A 60 9.63 -12.58 22.58
N GLU A 61 10.09 -12.38 23.82
CA GLU A 61 9.90 -11.13 24.58
C GLU A 61 10.58 -9.94 23.87
N ALA A 62 11.81 -10.12 23.37
CA ALA A 62 12.51 -9.08 22.64
C ALA A 62 11.75 -8.64 21.37
N ARG A 63 11.15 -9.58 20.63
CA ARG A 63 10.32 -9.27 19.46
C ARG A 63 9.00 -8.60 19.84
N ALA A 64 8.40 -8.98 20.95
CA ALA A 64 7.20 -8.30 21.45
C ALA A 64 7.51 -6.85 21.82
N THR A 65 8.66 -6.57 22.46
CA THR A 65 9.09 -5.20 22.75
C THR A 65 9.35 -4.40 21.47
N GLU A 66 10.00 -5.00 20.46
CA GLU A 66 10.22 -4.33 19.16
C GLU A 66 8.90 -3.89 18.50
N LEU A 67 7.85 -4.71 18.64
CA LEU A 67 6.50 -4.40 18.12
C LEU A 67 5.79 -3.31 18.94
N GLU A 68 5.96 -3.28 20.26
CA GLU A 68 5.42 -2.19 21.10
C GLU A 68 6.08 -0.85 20.75
N GLU A 69 7.38 -0.85 20.45
CA GLU A 69 8.12 0.34 20.02
C GLU A 69 7.76 0.79 18.60
N SER A 70 7.32 -0.10 17.71
CA SER A 70 6.87 0.27 16.37
C SER A 70 5.46 0.87 16.35
N ALA A 71 4.63 0.54 17.34
CA ALA A 71 3.24 0.98 17.45
C ALA A 71 3.03 2.31 18.21
N GLY A 72 4.06 2.81 18.92
CA GLY A 72 4.01 4.03 19.75
C GLY A 72 4.62 5.27 19.09
#